data_AF-A0A3M1E3Y0-F1
#
_entry.id   AF-A0A3M1E3Y0-F1
#
_cell.length_a   1.000
_cell.length_b   1.000
_cell.length_c   1.000
_cell.angle_alpha   90.00
_cell.angle_beta   90.00
_cell.angle_gamma   90.00
#
_symmetry.space_group_name_H-M   'P 1'
#
loop_
_entity.id
_entity.type
_entity.pdbx_description
1 polymer ?
#
loop_
_entity_poly.entity_id
_entity_poly.type
_entity_poly.pdbx_seq_one_letter_code
_entity_poly.pdbx_strand_id
1 'polypeptide(L)'
;MPPTSTGFVEGGFRDGVDSVPLSQEDLEREADDMFKDRRIAHAVRCGRCGYNLKTLPYIGQCPECGNEYNARPMSMKGIFNACEGGFPFRSFFLLFVGAAGAVVMASWALDPLDLVGLLLTAIFLWMALMYFWSGCSGVMRMFRAISIRRRIRMEEQQEED
;
A
#
# COMPACT_ATOMS: atom_id res chain seq x y z
N MET A 1 -5.07 -1.16 -63.29
CA MET A 1 -5.23 -2.60 -63.57
C MET A 1 -4.81 -3.36 -62.32
N PRO A 2 -5.71 -4.11 -61.66
CA PRO A 2 -5.38 -4.90 -60.49
C PRO A 2 -4.83 -6.27 -60.90
N PRO A 3 -3.90 -6.89 -60.15
CA PRO A 3 -3.59 -8.30 -60.34
C PRO A 3 -4.49 -9.18 -59.46
N THR A 4 -5.13 -10.08 -60.18
CA THR A 4 -5.81 -11.31 -59.77
C THR A 4 -4.79 -12.32 -59.26
N SER A 5 -5.01 -12.92 -58.08
CA SER A 5 -4.59 -14.30 -57.81
C SER A 5 -5.21 -14.82 -56.51
N THR A 6 -6.33 -15.49 -56.67
CA THR A 6 -6.95 -16.40 -55.70
C THR A 6 -6.12 -17.68 -55.64
N GLY A 7 -5.29 -17.82 -54.61
CA GLY A 7 -4.64 -19.08 -54.23
C GLY A 7 -5.30 -19.64 -52.98
N PHE A 8 -6.36 -20.41 -53.18
CA PHE A 8 -7.05 -21.12 -52.10
C PHE A 8 -6.27 -22.40 -51.79
N VAL A 9 -5.57 -22.43 -50.67
CA VAL A 9 -4.85 -23.61 -50.18
C VAL A 9 -5.77 -24.35 -49.22
N GLU A 10 -6.34 -25.46 -49.68
CA GLU A 10 -7.02 -26.44 -48.82
C GLU A 10 -5.99 -27.15 -47.93
N GLY A 11 -5.72 -26.55 -46.77
CA GLY A 11 -4.94 -27.16 -45.70
C GLY A 11 -5.83 -28.07 -44.85
N GLY A 12 -5.55 -29.38 -44.90
CA GLY A 12 -6.26 -30.41 -44.17
C GLY A 12 -6.33 -30.13 -42.66
N PHE A 13 -7.56 -30.07 -42.16
CA PHE A 13 -7.93 -30.00 -40.76
C PHE A 13 -7.63 -31.36 -40.09
N ARG A 14 -6.39 -31.53 -39.65
CA ARG A 14 -5.95 -32.69 -38.88
C ARG A 14 -5.69 -32.30 -37.43
N ASP A 15 -6.33 -33.11 -36.59
CA ASP A 15 -5.89 -33.57 -35.27
C ASP A 15 -6.61 -32.96 -34.08
N GLY A 16 -7.52 -33.78 -33.54
CA GLY A 16 -8.07 -33.66 -32.21
C GLY A 16 -6.92 -33.64 -31.21
N VAL A 17 -6.63 -32.46 -30.70
CA VAL A 17 -5.84 -32.29 -29.50
C VAL A 17 -6.73 -32.76 -28.36
N ASP A 18 -6.50 -33.98 -27.89
CA ASP A 18 -7.07 -34.47 -26.64
C ASP A 18 -6.69 -33.47 -25.54
N SER A 19 -7.65 -32.65 -25.12
CA SER A 19 -7.49 -31.70 -24.03
C SER A 19 -7.31 -32.49 -22.74
N VAL A 20 -6.06 -32.88 -22.45
CA VAL A 20 -5.68 -33.41 -21.14
C VAL A 20 -6.03 -32.32 -20.13
N PRO A 21 -6.94 -32.59 -19.17
CA PRO A 21 -7.27 -31.60 -18.15
C PRO A 21 -5.99 -31.30 -17.37
N LEU A 22 -5.45 -30.08 -17.53
CA LEU A 22 -4.33 -29.62 -16.72
C LEU A 22 -4.71 -29.78 -15.25
N SER A 23 -3.83 -30.40 -14.48
CA SER A 23 -4.00 -30.47 -13.03
C SER A 23 -3.91 -29.04 -12.45
N GLN A 24 -4.59 -28.77 -11.34
CA GLN A 24 -4.54 -27.44 -10.69
C GLN A 24 -3.10 -27.02 -10.35
N GLU A 25 -2.23 -27.97 -10.01
CA GLU A 25 -0.83 -27.71 -9.67
C GLU A 25 -0.02 -27.21 -10.88
N ASP A 26 -0.36 -27.70 -12.09
CA ASP A 26 0.31 -27.27 -13.32
C ASP A 26 -0.13 -25.85 -13.71
N LEU A 27 -1.42 -25.52 -13.54
CA LEU A 27 -1.93 -24.16 -13.72
C LEU A 27 -1.29 -23.16 -12.73
N GLU A 28 -1.09 -23.56 -11.48
CA GLU A 28 -0.42 -22.72 -10.49
C GLU A 28 1.06 -22.51 -10.82
N ARG A 29 1.77 -23.54 -11.30
CA ARG A 29 3.17 -23.41 -11.77
C ARG A 29 3.28 -22.50 -12.98
N GLU A 30 2.40 -22.67 -13.97
CA GLU A 30 2.41 -21.87 -15.19
C GLU A 30 2.08 -20.40 -14.92
N ALA A 31 1.15 -20.15 -13.99
CA ALA A 31 0.89 -18.81 -13.49
C ALA A 31 2.12 -18.21 -12.78
N ASP A 32 2.78 -18.96 -11.90
CA ASP A 32 3.97 -18.49 -11.17
C ASP A 32 5.13 -18.13 -12.11
N ASP A 33 5.37 -18.90 -13.16
CA ASP A 33 6.40 -18.59 -14.16
C ASP A 33 6.03 -17.36 -15.00
N MET A 34 4.75 -17.17 -15.35
CA MET A 34 4.29 -15.95 -16.01
C MET A 34 4.46 -14.68 -15.18
N PHE A 35 4.56 -14.78 -13.84
CA PHE A 35 4.80 -13.64 -12.97
C PHE A 35 6.27 -13.35 -12.70
N LYS A 36 7.17 -14.30 -12.95
CA LYS A 36 8.60 -14.19 -12.62
C LYS A 36 9.31 -13.10 -13.41
N ASP A 37 8.90 -12.87 -14.66
CA ASP A 37 9.44 -11.83 -15.53
C ASP A 37 8.66 -10.51 -15.51
N ARG A 38 7.55 -10.44 -14.74
CA ARG A 38 6.88 -9.15 -14.58
C ARG A 38 7.76 -8.25 -13.73
N ARG A 39 8.07 -7.09 -14.28
CA ARG A 39 8.70 -5.98 -13.57
C ARG A 39 7.63 -5.02 -13.08
N ILE A 40 7.87 -4.41 -11.93
CA ILE A 40 6.95 -3.42 -11.36
C ILE A 40 6.89 -2.20 -12.29
N ALA A 41 5.75 -1.99 -12.94
CA ALA A 41 5.56 -0.91 -13.91
C ALA A 41 5.33 0.46 -13.26
N HIS A 42 4.72 0.50 -12.08
CA HIS A 42 4.38 1.72 -11.35
C HIS A 42 5.44 2.06 -10.29
N ALA A 43 5.47 3.32 -9.84
CA ALA A 43 6.44 3.79 -8.85
C ALA A 43 6.08 3.28 -7.43
N VAL A 44 6.51 2.06 -7.14
CA VAL A 44 6.37 1.43 -5.83
C VAL A 44 7.57 1.74 -4.96
N ARG A 45 7.39 2.01 -3.67
CA ARG A 45 8.51 2.24 -2.73
C ARG A 45 8.60 1.16 -1.67
N CYS A 46 9.82 0.81 -1.28
CA CYS A 46 10.07 -0.08 -0.16
C CYS A 46 9.47 0.50 1.13
N GLY A 47 8.71 -0.30 1.88
CA GLY A 47 8.10 0.14 3.14
C GLY A 47 9.09 0.41 4.29
N ARG A 48 10.35 -0.05 4.17
CA ARG A 48 11.38 0.12 5.19
C ARG A 48 12.31 1.30 4.92
N CYS A 49 12.98 1.33 3.76
CA CYS A 49 13.95 2.36 3.39
C CYS A 49 13.44 3.36 2.35
N GLY A 50 12.23 3.20 1.80
CA GLY A 50 11.67 4.13 0.82
C GLY A 50 12.28 4.10 -0.59
N TYR A 51 13.22 3.18 -0.86
CA TYR A 51 13.83 2.97 -2.19
C TYR A 51 12.78 2.68 -3.26
N ASN A 52 12.99 3.19 -4.47
CA ASN A 52 12.09 2.99 -5.60
C ASN A 52 12.26 1.59 -6.19
N LEU A 53 11.23 0.76 -6.07
CA LEU A 53 11.21 -0.62 -6.56
C LEU A 53 10.74 -0.72 -8.02
N LYS A 54 10.58 0.41 -8.73
CA LYS A 54 10.26 0.40 -10.16
C LYS A 54 11.30 -0.41 -10.92
N THR A 55 10.87 -1.18 -11.93
CA THR A 55 11.72 -2.04 -12.78
C THR A 55 12.34 -3.28 -12.13
N LEU A 56 12.19 -3.43 -10.81
CA LEU A 56 12.55 -4.67 -10.11
C LEU A 56 11.47 -5.75 -10.31
N PRO A 57 11.81 -7.04 -10.14
CA PRO A 57 10.85 -8.13 -10.17
C PRO A 57 9.78 -7.95 -9.09
N TYR A 58 8.59 -8.55 -9.28
CA TYR A 58 7.48 -8.41 -8.31
C TYR A 58 7.79 -8.95 -6.92
N ILE A 59 8.67 -9.94 -6.82
CA ILE A 59 9.09 -10.55 -5.55
C ILE A 59 10.60 -10.44 -5.47
N GLY A 60 11.11 -9.98 -4.33
CA GLY A 60 12.54 -9.89 -4.12
C GLY A 60 12.92 -9.22 -2.80
N GLN A 61 14.20 -8.89 -2.69
CA GLN A 61 14.75 -8.12 -1.58
C GLN A 61 15.14 -6.72 -2.06
N CYS A 62 14.88 -5.73 -1.21
CA CYS A 62 15.29 -4.36 -1.51
C CYS A 62 16.83 -4.27 -1.53
N PRO A 63 17.45 -3.73 -2.60
CA PRO A 63 18.91 -3.67 -2.72
C PRO A 63 19.57 -2.81 -1.65
N GLU A 64 18.85 -1.81 -1.13
CA GLU A 64 19.38 -0.89 -0.10
C GLU A 64 19.33 -1.44 1.32
N CYS A 65 18.23 -2.11 1.69
CA CYS A 65 17.98 -2.47 3.10
C CYS A 65 17.75 -3.97 3.33
N GLY A 66 17.80 -4.78 2.28
CA GLY A 66 17.54 -6.23 2.35
C GLY A 66 16.11 -6.61 2.70
N ASN A 67 15.19 -5.66 2.82
CA ASN A 67 13.81 -5.96 3.20
C ASN A 67 13.10 -6.72 2.07
N GLU A 68 12.50 -7.85 2.42
CA GLU A 68 11.66 -8.62 1.50
C GLU A 68 10.41 -7.81 1.12
N TYR A 69 10.07 -7.84 -0.15
CA TYR A 69 8.86 -7.22 -0.67
C TYR A 69 8.14 -8.19 -1.60
N ASN A 70 6.82 -8.08 -1.62
CA ASN A 70 5.95 -8.77 -2.57
C ASN A 70 4.97 -7.76 -3.15
N ALA A 71 5.07 -7.53 -4.46
CA ALA A 71 4.26 -6.60 -5.23
C ALA A 71 3.09 -7.27 -5.95
N ARG A 72 2.82 -8.57 -5.68
CA ARG A 72 1.66 -9.24 -6.28
C ARG A 72 0.39 -8.47 -5.90
N PRO A 73 -0.56 -8.28 -6.84
CA PRO A 73 -1.76 -7.48 -6.61
C PRO A 73 -2.63 -7.99 -5.45
N MET A 74 -2.46 -9.25 -5.04
CA MET A 74 -3.19 -9.86 -3.92
C MET A 74 -2.39 -9.92 -2.61
N SER A 75 -1.13 -9.48 -2.59
CA SER A 75 -0.25 -9.55 -1.41
C SER A 75 0.70 -8.36 -1.39
N MET A 76 0.21 -7.18 -0.98
CA MET A 76 1.04 -5.98 -0.82
C MET A 76 1.82 -6.00 0.51
N LYS A 77 2.70 -6.99 0.70
CA LYS A 77 3.52 -7.10 1.91
C LYS A 77 4.84 -6.33 1.71
N GLY A 78 5.13 -5.40 2.62
CA GLY A 78 6.41 -4.67 2.65
C GLY A 78 6.53 -3.51 1.64
N ILE A 79 5.42 -3.13 1.01
CA ILE A 79 5.35 -2.10 -0.02
C ILE A 79 4.55 -0.90 0.50
N PHE A 80 5.03 0.31 0.19
CA PHE A 80 4.32 1.54 0.48
C PHE A 80 3.89 2.21 -0.83
N ASN A 81 2.58 2.22 -1.10
CA ASN A 81 2.03 3.02 -2.17
C ASN A 81 1.93 4.47 -1.71
N ALA A 82 2.85 5.31 -2.19
CA ALA A 82 2.86 6.74 -1.85
C ALA A 82 1.59 7.48 -2.31
N CYS A 83 0.82 6.90 -3.23
CA CYS A 83 -0.45 7.46 -3.72
C CYS A 83 -1.68 7.06 -2.90
N GLU A 84 -1.61 6.04 -2.02
CA GLU A 84 -2.74 5.64 -1.16
C GLU A 84 -2.76 6.38 0.18
N GLY A 85 -1.71 7.16 0.47
CA GLY A 85 -1.68 8.09 1.58
C GLY A 85 -2.56 9.31 1.31
N GLY A 86 -3.88 9.11 1.22
CA GLY A 86 -4.82 10.20 1.38
C GLY A 86 -4.47 10.95 2.67
N PHE A 87 -4.40 12.28 2.60
CA PHE A 87 -4.11 13.10 3.77
C PHE A 87 -4.99 12.62 4.94
N PRO A 88 -4.44 12.42 6.16
CA PRO A 88 -5.18 11.91 7.32
C PRO A 88 -6.14 12.96 7.89
N PHE A 89 -6.71 13.81 7.03
CA PHE A 89 -7.64 14.88 7.37
C PHE A 89 -8.83 14.33 8.14
N ARG A 90 -9.32 13.13 7.79
CA ARG A 90 -10.39 12.44 8.53
C ARG A 90 -9.99 12.13 9.98
N SER A 91 -8.77 11.68 10.22
CA SER A 91 -8.28 11.40 11.58
C SER A 91 -8.11 12.68 12.39
N PHE A 92 -7.54 13.73 11.79
CA PHE A 92 -7.44 15.03 12.43
C PHE A 92 -8.82 15.61 12.76
N PHE A 93 -9.76 15.55 11.84
CA PHE A 93 -11.12 16.03 12.03
C PHE A 93 -11.83 15.30 13.18
N LEU A 94 -11.74 13.96 13.22
CA LEU A 94 -12.31 13.17 14.33
C LEU A 94 -11.66 13.52 15.67
N LEU A 95 -10.35 13.78 15.69
CA LEU A 95 -9.66 14.20 16.90
C LEU A 95 -10.15 15.57 17.40
N PHE A 96 -10.32 16.54 16.49
CA PHE A 96 -10.86 17.86 16.83
C PHE A 96 -12.30 17.78 17.35
N VAL A 97 -13.17 17.02 16.69
CA VAL A 97 -14.57 16.85 17.11
C VAL A 97 -14.64 16.14 18.47
N GLY A 98 -13.82 15.11 18.68
CA GLY A 98 -13.74 14.40 19.96
C GLY A 98 -13.25 15.29 21.11
N ALA A 99 -12.20 16.08 20.87
CA ALA A 99 -11.69 17.04 21.86
C ALA A 99 -12.72 18.11 22.20
N ALA A 100 -13.41 18.67 21.20
CA ALA A 100 -14.48 19.64 21.42
C ALA A 100 -15.64 19.05 22.24
N GLY A 101 -16.06 17.82 21.93
CA GLY A 101 -17.09 17.11 22.69
C GLY A 101 -16.70 16.87 24.16
N ALA A 102 -15.44 16.51 24.42
CA ALA A 102 -14.94 16.33 25.77
C ALA A 102 -14.96 17.62 26.59
N VAL A 103 -14.59 18.77 25.99
CA VAL A 103 -14.63 20.09 26.65
C VAL A 103 -16.06 20.49 26.98
N VAL A 104 -17.00 20.28 26.06
CA VAL A 104 -18.42 20.55 26.32
C VAL A 104 -18.88 19.70 27.50
N MET A 105 -18.69 18.38 27.47
CA MET A 105 -19.10 17.48 28.56
C MET A 105 -18.48 17.84 29.91
N ALA A 106 -17.19 18.18 29.96
CA ALA A 106 -16.52 18.60 31.19
C ALA A 106 -17.13 19.88 31.79
N SER A 107 -17.67 20.77 30.95
CA SER A 107 -18.31 22.01 31.40
C SER A 107 -19.64 21.77 32.13
N TRP A 108 -20.36 20.68 31.79
CA TRP A 108 -21.59 20.27 32.49
C TRP A 108 -21.29 19.46 33.76
N ALA A 109 -20.09 18.89 33.89
CA ALA A 109 -19.68 18.05 35.01
C ALA A 109 -19.14 18.82 36.23
N LEU A 110 -19.23 20.16 36.23
CA LEU A 110 -18.78 20.99 37.35
C LEU A 110 -19.66 20.87 38.61
N ASP A 111 -20.78 20.15 38.54
CA ASP A 111 -21.53 19.74 39.73
C ASP A 111 -20.82 18.57 40.44
N PRO A 112 -20.25 18.79 41.65
CA PRO A 112 -19.23 17.92 42.25
C PRO A 112 -19.75 16.56 42.77
N LEU A 113 -21.00 16.20 42.50
CA LEU A 113 -21.66 14.99 43.02
C LEU A 113 -22.06 13.98 41.93
N ASP A 114 -21.81 14.26 40.65
CA ASP A 114 -22.17 13.34 39.57
C ASP A 114 -21.02 12.39 39.19
N LEU A 115 -20.94 11.26 39.92
CA LEU A 115 -19.99 10.17 39.65
C LEU A 115 -20.13 9.64 38.21
N VAL A 116 -21.34 9.68 37.64
CA VAL A 116 -21.61 9.20 36.28
C VAL A 116 -20.94 10.13 35.26
N GLY A 117 -21.01 11.44 35.47
CA GLY A 117 -20.31 12.44 34.64
C GLY A 117 -18.79 12.24 34.63
N LEU A 118 -18.19 11.99 35.81
CA LEU A 118 -16.76 11.69 35.92
C LEU A 118 -16.34 10.42 35.19
N LEU A 119 -17.13 9.33 35.29
CA LEU A 119 -16.84 8.09 34.56
C LEU A 119 -16.93 8.28 33.04
N LEU A 120 -17.96 8.99 32.56
CA LEU A 120 -18.13 9.26 31.13
C LEU A 120 -16.97 10.10 30.57
N THR A 121 -16.62 11.19 31.24
CA THR A 121 -15.48 12.04 30.82
C THR A 121 -14.16 11.27 30.79
N ALA A 122 -13.90 10.39 31.77
CA ALA A 122 -12.73 9.51 31.77
C ALA A 122 -12.71 8.54 30.57
N ILE A 123 -13.85 7.92 30.22
CA ILE A 123 -13.96 7.04 29.05
C ILE A 123 -13.67 7.82 27.76
N PHE A 124 -14.21 9.02 27.62
CA PHE A 124 -13.97 9.87 26.44
C PHE A 124 -12.50 10.28 26.32
N LEU A 125 -11.86 10.68 27.41
CA LEU A 125 -10.42 10.98 27.43
C LEU A 125 -9.59 9.76 27.05
N TRP A 126 -9.93 8.58 27.57
CA TRP A 126 -9.22 7.35 27.23
C TRP A 126 -9.37 6.98 25.74
N MET A 127 -10.57 7.09 25.17
CA MET A 127 -10.78 6.91 23.73
C MET A 127 -9.98 7.94 22.94
N ALA A 128 -10.02 9.21 23.31
CA ALA A 128 -9.26 10.27 22.64
C ALA A 128 -7.74 9.99 22.66
N LEU A 129 -7.22 9.49 23.80
CA LEU A 129 -5.82 9.08 23.93
C LEU A 129 -5.48 7.90 23.00
N MET A 130 -6.34 6.88 22.94
CA MET A 130 -6.17 5.74 22.03
C MET A 130 -6.18 6.16 20.55
N TYR A 131 -7.10 7.03 20.16
CA TYR A 131 -7.14 7.61 18.81
C TYR A 131 -5.90 8.46 18.52
N PHE A 132 -5.44 9.26 19.49
CA PHE A 132 -4.23 10.05 19.36
C PHE A 132 -3.00 9.15 19.17
N TRP A 133 -2.85 8.08 19.95
CA TRP A 133 -1.74 7.13 19.81
C TRP A 133 -1.76 6.40 18.46
N SER A 134 -2.94 5.97 18.02
CA SER A 134 -3.14 5.36 16.70
C SER A 134 -2.75 6.35 15.59
N GLY A 135 -3.21 7.60 15.67
CA GLY A 135 -2.85 8.66 14.73
C GLY A 135 -1.35 8.99 14.74
N CYS A 136 -0.75 9.17 15.92
CA CYS A 136 0.68 9.42 16.09
C CYS A 136 1.53 8.29 15.48
N SER A 137 1.10 7.03 15.59
CA SER A 137 1.81 5.92 14.96
C SER A 137 1.86 6.06 13.44
N GLY A 138 0.78 6.53 12.81
CA GLY A 138 0.72 6.83 11.38
C GLY A 138 1.59 8.03 11.00
N VAL A 139 1.53 9.11 11.79
CA VAL A 139 2.34 10.31 11.59
C VAL A 139 3.85 9.98 11.72
N MET A 140 4.24 9.16 12.69
CA MET A 140 5.63 8.72 12.86
C MET A 140 6.13 7.91 11.65
N ARG A 141 5.29 7.06 11.05
CA ARG A 141 5.63 6.36 9.80
C ARG A 141 5.82 7.34 8.64
N MET A 142 4.96 8.36 8.55
CA MET A 142 5.08 9.41 7.53
C MET A 142 6.35 10.25 7.72
N PHE A 143 6.68 10.66 8.94
CA PHE A 143 7.91 11.41 9.22
C PHE A 143 9.15 10.61 8.86
N ARG A 144 9.19 9.30 9.16
CA ARG A 144 10.26 8.41 8.71
C ARG A 144 10.36 8.37 7.18
N ALA A 145 9.24 8.33 6.47
CA ALA A 145 9.24 8.37 5.01
C ALA A 145 9.75 9.72 4.44
N ILE A 146 9.38 10.85 5.07
CA ILE A 146 9.83 12.19 4.69
C ILE A 146 11.33 12.36 4.95
N SER A 147 11.84 11.90 6.10
CA SER A 147 13.25 12.01 6.44
C SER A 147 14.14 11.28 5.45
N ILE A 148 13.69 10.12 4.96
CA ILE A 148 14.39 9.35 3.92
C ILE A 148 14.40 10.14 2.61
N ARG A 149 13.26 10.71 2.17
CA ARG A 149 13.22 11.55 0.95
C ARG A 149 14.18 12.74 1.01
N ARG A 150 14.35 13.35 2.19
CA ARG A 150 15.31 14.45 2.35
C ARG A 150 16.74 13.99 2.15
N ARG A 151 17.13 12.80 2.62
CA ARG A 151 18.49 12.27 2.38
C ARG A 151 18.78 12.05 0.90
N ILE A 152 17.86 11.37 0.20
CA ILE A 152 18.04 11.06 -1.24
C ILE A 152 18.23 12.35 -2.05
N ARG A 153 17.43 13.39 -1.77
CA ARG A 153 17.56 14.67 -2.48
C ARG A 153 18.91 15.37 -2.23
N MET A 154 19.53 15.16 -1.07
CA MET A 154 20.84 15.74 -0.76
C MET A 154 21.97 14.96 -1.44
N GLU A 155 21.81 13.65 -1.64
CA GLU A 155 22.75 12.81 -2.39
C GLU A 155 22.70 13.14 -3.89
N GLU A 156 21.50 13.32 -4.46
CA GLU A 156 21.33 13.75 -5.86
C GLU A 156 22.01 15.10 -6.14
N GLN A 157 21.94 16.06 -5.21
CA GLN A 157 22.64 17.35 -5.36
C GLN A 157 24.17 17.21 -5.30
N GLN A 158 24.68 16.19 -4.60
CA GLN A 158 26.12 15.97 -4.47
C GLN A 158 26.74 15.28 -5.69
N GLU A 159 25.93 14.64 -6.55
CA GLU A 159 26.38 14.08 -7.83
C GLU A 159 26.41 15.12 -8.97
N GLU A 160 25.71 16.25 -8.80
CA GLU A 160 25.65 17.32 -9.81
C GLU A 160 26.78 18.37 -9.67
N ASP A 161 27.44 18.44 -8.50
CA ASP A 161 28.57 19.35 -8.19
C ASP A 161 29.95 18.70 -8.42
#